data_AF-A0A846T3S4-F1
#
_entry.id   AF-A0A846T3S4-F1
#
_cell.length_a   1.000
_cell.length_b   1.000
_cell.length_c   1.000
_cell.angle_alpha   90.00
_cell.angle_beta   90.00
_cell.angle_gamma   90.00
#
_symmetry.space_group_name_H-M   'P 1'
#
loop_
_entity.id
_entity.type
_entity.pdbx_description
1 polymer ?
#
loop_
_entity_poly.entity_id
_entity_poly.type
_entity_poly.pdbx_seq_one_letter_code
_entity_poly.pdbx_strand_id
1 'polypeptide(L)'
;MFADPDVGSIFAQACSTDAPLRLRLFVGTDAPELHNLRWETLRHPDGRPLLTGERVFFSRYLSSYDWRPVRQRSLNELRALVMIANPANLAADYKLAAVDVEGELDRVRKALDTIPVTALDAGEKASLATLSAKLGEGYDILYLVCHGALIKGEPRLYLENEDGQVACVPGLQLVERLQGLQRPPQLVVLASCQSAGIGDANVGQDKGGRTALGPQLAEAGLPAVLAMHGNVTMETVKGFMPTFFRELRTHGYIDRAVAVARGAVRERADSWMPVLFMRLKSGRLWYTPGFTNDHGMEKWDALIQNIRTEICIPILGPGLNESLLGSYREIARNLARAYRFPMAPQDQDDLPKVAQYLSVSQQKSFPKTKLQERLRKELHKRYSSLQFSVNASLPDLIRVAGESWRKERGSSEPNTVLANMDAPIYITTNWDNLLEEALRESKKEPQSVLCPWWVRDEDKNRSSIFFPPSDYYPSRDKPIVYHLFGRYDQPRSLVLTEDDYFDFLIGTTKNRDLIPPVIREALADRGLLFLGFEMEDWNFRVIYRSIMSQEGSRLNEDYAHIAAQINPEEGRILEPERARHYLEEYF
;
A
#
# COMPACT_ATOMS: atom_id res chain seq x y z
N MET A 1 14.33 -20.10 -25.70
CA MET A 1 13.84 -20.36 -24.32
C MET A 1 13.74 -21.86 -24.07
N PHE A 2 12.76 -22.56 -24.64
CA PHE A 2 12.57 -24.01 -24.42
C PHE A 2 13.54 -24.95 -25.16
N ALA A 3 14.61 -24.43 -25.73
CA ALA A 3 15.71 -25.26 -26.26
C ALA A 3 16.59 -25.80 -25.13
N ASP A 4 16.56 -25.14 -23.97
CA ASP A 4 17.13 -25.66 -22.73
C ASP A 4 16.16 -26.72 -22.16
N PRO A 5 16.60 -27.99 -22.02
CA PRO A 5 15.76 -29.08 -21.58
C PRO A 5 15.27 -28.93 -20.13
N ASP A 6 16.02 -28.25 -19.26
CA ASP A 6 15.62 -28.04 -17.87
C ASP A 6 14.47 -27.03 -17.80
N VAL A 7 14.57 -25.94 -18.57
CA VAL A 7 13.50 -24.94 -18.69
C VAL A 7 12.25 -25.54 -19.31
N GLY A 8 12.40 -26.39 -20.34
CA GLY A 8 11.29 -27.09 -20.98
C GLY A 8 10.56 -28.03 -20.03
N SER A 9 11.31 -28.82 -19.24
CA SER A 9 10.76 -29.77 -18.27
C SER A 9 10.00 -29.07 -17.14
N ILE A 10 10.61 -28.05 -16.51
CA ILE A 10 9.98 -27.27 -15.44
C ILE A 10 8.70 -26.59 -15.93
N PHE A 11 8.73 -26.02 -17.13
CA PHE A 11 7.57 -25.38 -17.73
C PHE A 11 6.44 -26.39 -17.99
N ALA A 12 6.74 -27.56 -18.55
CA ALA A 12 5.75 -28.62 -18.79
C ALA A 12 5.12 -29.10 -17.46
N GLN A 13 5.93 -29.29 -16.42
CA GLN A 13 5.45 -29.65 -15.09
C GLN A 13 4.53 -28.57 -14.50
N ALA A 14 4.92 -27.30 -14.60
CA ALA A 14 4.10 -26.18 -14.13
C ALA A 14 2.76 -26.08 -14.87
N CYS A 15 2.75 -26.30 -16.19
CA CYS A 15 1.53 -26.33 -17.00
C CYS A 15 0.59 -27.50 -16.67
N SER A 16 1.08 -28.55 -16.01
CA SER A 16 0.24 -29.68 -15.59
C SER A 16 -0.64 -29.37 -14.37
N THR A 17 -0.36 -28.27 -13.67
CA THR A 17 -1.19 -27.77 -12.55
C THR A 17 -2.38 -26.95 -13.06
N ASP A 18 -3.46 -26.89 -12.27
CA ASP A 18 -4.65 -26.11 -12.59
C ASP A 18 -4.48 -24.61 -12.26
N ALA A 19 -3.36 -24.24 -11.64
CA ALA A 19 -3.04 -22.86 -11.30
C ALA A 19 -2.52 -22.06 -12.52
N PRO A 20 -2.78 -20.75 -12.58
CA PRO A 20 -2.16 -19.89 -13.59
C PRO A 20 -0.65 -19.78 -13.35
N LEU A 21 0.12 -19.81 -14.44
CA LEU A 21 1.57 -19.67 -14.42
C LEU A 21 1.97 -18.21 -14.64
N ARG A 22 2.91 -17.72 -13.84
CA ARG A 22 3.46 -16.37 -13.98
C ARG A 22 4.92 -16.44 -14.44
N LEU A 23 5.16 -16.05 -15.69
CA LEU A 23 6.48 -15.99 -16.30
C LEU A 23 7.07 -14.58 -16.18
N ARG A 24 8.12 -14.43 -15.37
CA ARG A 24 8.83 -13.17 -15.18
C ARG A 24 10.17 -13.20 -15.90
N LEU A 25 10.34 -12.34 -16.90
CA LEU A 25 11.60 -12.23 -17.61
C LEU A 25 12.48 -11.18 -16.94
N PHE A 26 13.58 -11.63 -16.35
CA PHE A 26 14.63 -10.75 -15.84
C PHE A 26 15.71 -10.60 -16.90
N VAL A 27 15.98 -9.36 -17.30
CA VAL A 27 17.09 -9.02 -18.19
C VAL A 27 18.16 -8.34 -17.35
N GLY A 28 19.38 -8.86 -17.39
CA GLY A 28 20.52 -8.32 -16.67
C GLY A 28 20.85 -6.89 -17.13
N THR A 29 21.36 -6.08 -16.20
CA THR A 29 21.79 -4.70 -16.46
C THR A 29 23.01 -4.61 -17.39
N ASP A 30 23.68 -5.73 -17.60
CA ASP A 30 24.81 -5.95 -18.49
C ASP A 30 24.40 -6.38 -19.91
N ALA A 31 23.13 -6.74 -20.13
CA ALA A 31 22.60 -7.17 -21.43
C ALA A 31 21.34 -6.37 -21.88
N PRO A 32 21.39 -5.02 -21.88
CA PRO A 32 20.23 -4.18 -22.21
C PRO A 32 19.68 -4.40 -23.62
N GLU A 33 20.49 -4.88 -24.56
CA GLU A 33 20.10 -5.23 -25.92
C GLU A 33 19.02 -6.32 -25.96
N LEU A 34 18.94 -7.19 -24.96
CA LEU A 34 17.91 -8.23 -24.89
C LEU A 34 16.51 -7.64 -24.69
N HIS A 35 16.37 -6.40 -24.22
CA HIS A 35 15.08 -5.71 -24.21
C HIS A 35 14.55 -5.43 -25.63
N ASN A 36 15.38 -5.39 -26.66
CA ASN A 36 14.89 -5.17 -28.04
C ASN A 36 14.23 -6.40 -28.65
N LEU A 37 14.44 -7.59 -28.05
CA LEU A 37 13.82 -8.82 -28.53
C LEU A 37 12.30 -8.81 -28.24
N ARG A 38 11.55 -9.46 -29.14
CA ARG A 38 10.09 -9.59 -29.06
C ARG A 38 9.70 -10.77 -28.18
N TRP A 39 10.03 -10.72 -26.90
CA TRP A 39 9.70 -11.77 -25.94
C TRP A 39 8.19 -12.06 -25.88
N GLU A 40 7.37 -11.06 -26.21
CA GLU A 40 5.92 -11.17 -26.31
C GLU A 40 5.46 -12.15 -27.39
N THR A 41 6.33 -12.53 -28.35
CA THR A 41 6.06 -13.54 -29.39
C THR A 41 6.56 -14.94 -29.02
N LEU A 42 6.88 -15.21 -27.74
CA LEU A 42 7.22 -16.54 -27.29
C LEU A 42 6.14 -17.57 -27.67
N ARG A 43 6.60 -18.75 -28.07
CA ARG A 43 5.75 -19.88 -28.47
C ARG A 43 5.98 -21.05 -27.53
N HIS A 44 4.90 -21.77 -27.26
CA HIS A 44 4.95 -23.06 -26.59
C HIS A 44 5.75 -24.08 -27.43
N PRO A 45 6.32 -25.14 -26.84
CA PRO A 45 7.06 -26.16 -27.60
C PRO A 45 6.28 -26.81 -28.76
N ASP A 46 4.94 -26.83 -28.70
CA ASP A 46 4.06 -27.31 -29.78
C ASP A 46 3.79 -26.27 -30.89
N GLY A 47 4.41 -25.08 -30.81
CA GLY A 47 4.33 -24.02 -31.80
C GLY A 47 3.24 -22.98 -31.60
N ARG A 48 2.28 -23.17 -30.67
CA ARG A 48 1.21 -22.18 -30.43
C ARG A 48 1.74 -20.94 -29.67
N PRO A 49 1.13 -19.74 -29.85
CA PRO A 49 1.50 -18.56 -29.07
C PRO A 49 1.34 -18.81 -27.56
N LEU A 50 2.34 -18.40 -26.77
CA LEU A 50 2.36 -18.66 -25.33
C LEU A 50 1.64 -17.59 -24.50
N LEU A 51 1.71 -16.33 -24.94
CA LEU A 51 1.40 -15.14 -24.10
C LEU A 51 0.11 -14.42 -24.49
N THR A 52 -0.91 -15.19 -24.89
CA THR A 52 -2.17 -14.70 -25.47
C THR A 52 -3.43 -15.25 -24.78
N GLY A 53 -3.30 -15.83 -23.58
CA GLY A 53 -4.40 -16.47 -22.87
C GLY A 53 -4.36 -16.28 -21.36
N GLU A 54 -5.31 -16.89 -20.66
CA GLU A 54 -5.55 -16.71 -19.22
C GLU A 54 -4.68 -17.58 -18.31
N ARG A 55 -3.84 -18.45 -18.90
CA ARG A 55 -3.04 -19.41 -18.12
C ARG A 55 -1.59 -18.99 -17.91
N VAL A 56 -1.06 -18.08 -18.73
CA VAL A 56 0.34 -17.65 -18.64
C VAL A 56 0.39 -16.13 -18.59
N PHE A 57 0.74 -15.60 -17.44
CA PHE A 57 0.91 -14.16 -17.22
C PHE A 57 2.36 -13.79 -17.42
N PHE A 58 2.63 -12.75 -18.20
CA PHE A 58 3.99 -12.37 -18.55
C PHE A 58 4.27 -10.91 -18.28
N SER A 59 5.44 -10.66 -17.71
CA SER A 59 5.98 -9.33 -17.50
C SER A 59 7.50 -9.35 -17.62
N ARG A 60 8.06 -8.26 -18.16
CA ARG A 60 9.49 -7.96 -18.05
C ARG A 60 9.73 -7.39 -16.66
N TYR A 61 10.47 -8.12 -15.84
CA TYR A 61 10.67 -7.78 -14.45
C TYR A 61 11.96 -7.00 -14.28
N LEU A 62 11.87 -5.82 -13.64
CA LEU A 62 12.99 -4.90 -13.47
C LEU A 62 13.33 -4.72 -11.99
N SER A 63 14.63 -4.66 -11.69
CA SER A 63 15.11 -4.21 -10.39
C SER A 63 15.11 -2.68 -10.37
N SER A 64 14.45 -2.07 -9.38
CA SER A 64 14.52 -0.64 -9.12
C SER A 64 15.32 -0.40 -7.84
N TYR A 65 16.13 0.65 -7.82
CA TYR A 65 16.78 1.16 -6.61
C TYR A 65 15.81 1.92 -5.70
N ASP A 66 14.57 2.12 -6.13
CA ASP A 66 13.52 2.72 -5.31
C ASP A 66 12.92 1.68 -4.35
N TRP A 67 13.32 1.79 -3.09
CA TRP A 67 12.84 0.95 -1.99
C TRP A 67 11.54 1.46 -1.37
N ARG A 68 10.89 2.50 -1.95
CA ARG A 68 9.56 2.91 -1.49
C ARG A 68 8.59 1.73 -1.60
N PRO A 69 7.86 1.41 -0.51
CA PRO A 69 6.88 0.32 -0.54
C PRO A 69 5.73 0.67 -1.49
N VAL A 70 5.22 -0.33 -2.21
CA VAL A 70 4.03 -0.17 -3.03
C VAL A 70 2.81 -0.57 -2.20
N ARG A 71 2.01 0.42 -1.81
CA ARG A 71 0.78 0.21 -1.04
C ARG A 71 -0.40 0.04 -1.98
N GLN A 72 -0.85 -1.19 -2.12
CA GLN A 72 -2.09 -1.50 -2.82
C GLN A 72 -3.27 -0.91 -2.05
N ARG A 73 -4.23 -0.34 -2.78
CA ARG A 73 -5.49 0.14 -2.24
C ARG A 73 -6.59 -0.87 -2.51
N SER A 74 -7.74 -0.69 -1.85
CA SER A 74 -8.92 -1.46 -2.24
C SER A 74 -9.45 -0.95 -3.58
N LEU A 75 -10.16 -1.81 -4.33
CA LEU A 75 -10.73 -1.47 -5.63
C LEU A 75 -11.58 -0.18 -5.59
N ASN A 76 -12.35 0.02 -4.51
CA ASN A 76 -13.28 1.15 -4.37
C ASN A 76 -12.58 2.50 -4.13
N GLU A 77 -11.28 2.48 -3.84
CA GLU A 77 -10.50 3.70 -3.62
C GLU A 77 -9.66 4.10 -4.83
N LEU A 78 -9.60 3.25 -5.87
CA LEU A 78 -8.78 3.51 -7.04
C LEU A 78 -9.30 4.69 -7.83
N ARG A 79 -8.40 5.51 -8.34
CA ARG A 79 -8.71 6.61 -9.26
C ARG A 79 -7.83 6.55 -10.49
N ALA A 80 -8.40 6.80 -11.65
CA ALA A 80 -7.68 6.86 -12.92
C ALA A 80 -7.64 8.29 -13.48
N LEU A 81 -6.44 8.74 -13.86
CA LEU A 81 -6.24 9.94 -14.67
C LEU A 81 -6.01 9.51 -16.13
N VAL A 82 -6.84 10.01 -17.03
CA VAL A 82 -6.71 9.80 -18.48
C VAL A 82 -6.34 11.13 -19.13
N MET A 83 -5.21 11.16 -19.83
CA MET A 83 -4.78 12.33 -20.59
C MET A 83 -4.50 11.92 -22.04
N ILE A 84 -5.13 12.62 -22.98
CA ILE A 84 -5.01 12.35 -24.41
C ILE A 84 -4.52 13.63 -25.09
N ALA A 85 -3.36 13.58 -25.72
CA ALA A 85 -2.84 14.71 -26.48
C ALA A 85 -3.23 14.59 -27.95
N ASN A 86 -3.84 15.64 -28.51
CA ASN A 86 -4.20 15.72 -29.92
C ASN A 86 -3.88 17.11 -30.51
N PRO A 87 -2.59 17.49 -30.59
CA PRO A 87 -2.20 18.80 -31.10
C PRO A 87 -2.71 19.10 -32.52
N ALA A 88 -3.11 20.34 -32.79
CA ALA A 88 -3.77 20.73 -34.04
C ALA A 88 -2.89 20.58 -35.29
N ASN A 89 -1.56 20.73 -35.15
CA ASN A 89 -0.61 20.69 -36.27
C ASN A 89 0.03 19.30 -36.51
N LEU A 90 -0.48 18.23 -35.88
CA LEU A 90 0.03 16.86 -36.06
C LEU A 90 0.10 16.44 -37.53
N ALA A 91 -0.99 16.64 -38.30
CA ALA A 91 -1.06 16.22 -39.69
C ALA A 91 -0.22 17.11 -40.61
N ALA A 92 -0.30 18.43 -40.41
CA ALA A 92 0.34 19.42 -41.26
C ALA A 92 1.87 19.38 -41.15
N ASP A 93 2.39 19.36 -39.93
CA ASP A 93 3.83 19.55 -39.69
C ASP A 93 4.57 18.23 -39.46
N TYR A 94 3.89 17.22 -38.93
CA TYR A 94 4.50 15.96 -38.49
C TYR A 94 4.01 14.72 -39.24
N LYS A 95 3.00 14.85 -40.11
CA LYS A 95 2.39 13.74 -40.87
C LYS A 95 1.85 12.63 -39.96
N LEU A 96 1.40 12.99 -38.77
CA LEU A 96 0.83 12.08 -37.79
C LEU A 96 -0.70 12.17 -37.83
N ALA A 97 -1.37 11.03 -37.65
CA ALA A 97 -2.83 10.97 -37.63
C ALA A 97 -3.38 11.64 -36.37
N ALA A 98 -4.54 12.31 -36.50
CA ALA A 98 -5.28 12.81 -35.34
C ALA A 98 -5.72 11.65 -34.44
N VAL A 99 -5.78 11.93 -33.13
CA VAL A 99 -6.24 10.96 -32.12
C VAL A 99 -7.75 11.14 -31.90
N ASP A 100 -8.48 10.02 -31.84
CA ASP A 100 -9.91 9.97 -31.52
C ASP A 100 -10.15 10.18 -30.02
N VAL A 101 -10.06 11.44 -29.57
CA VAL A 101 -10.10 11.81 -28.14
C VAL A 101 -11.40 11.35 -27.47
N GLU A 102 -12.56 11.69 -28.04
CA GLU A 102 -13.86 11.33 -27.49
C GLU A 102 -14.05 9.81 -27.46
N GLY A 103 -13.74 9.12 -28.56
CA GLY A 103 -13.89 7.67 -28.62
C GLY A 103 -12.97 6.93 -27.65
N GLU A 104 -11.72 7.39 -27.44
CA GLU A 104 -10.82 6.79 -26.45
C GLU A 104 -11.31 7.02 -25.02
N LEU A 105 -11.80 8.23 -24.70
CA LEU A 105 -12.38 8.53 -23.39
C LEU A 105 -13.62 7.67 -23.11
N ASP A 106 -14.50 7.49 -24.09
CA ASP A 106 -15.70 6.66 -23.95
C ASP A 106 -15.33 5.19 -23.76
N ARG A 107 -14.36 4.68 -24.53
CA ARG A 107 -13.85 3.31 -24.40
C ARG A 107 -13.29 3.05 -23.01
N VAL A 108 -12.44 3.94 -22.47
CA VAL A 108 -11.81 3.74 -21.16
C VAL A 108 -12.81 3.90 -20.01
N ARG A 109 -13.72 4.89 -20.08
CA ARG A 109 -14.79 5.06 -19.08
C ARG A 109 -15.67 3.83 -19.00
N LYS A 110 -16.07 3.29 -20.15
CA LYS A 110 -16.88 2.06 -20.20
C LYS A 110 -16.13 0.83 -19.68
N ALA A 111 -14.82 0.74 -19.93
CA ALA A 111 -14.02 -0.42 -19.53
C ALA A 111 -13.66 -0.41 -18.03
N LEU A 112 -13.38 0.78 -17.47
CA LEU A 112 -13.09 0.98 -16.05
C LEU A 112 -14.34 1.03 -15.18
N ASP A 113 -15.47 1.49 -15.71
CA ASP A 113 -16.82 1.46 -15.14
C ASP A 113 -16.88 1.96 -13.68
N THR A 114 -16.63 1.07 -12.71
CA THR A 114 -16.63 1.36 -11.28
C THR A 114 -15.41 2.14 -10.78
N ILE A 115 -14.31 2.20 -11.55
CA ILE A 115 -13.13 2.99 -11.19
C ILE A 115 -13.32 4.41 -11.75
N PRO A 116 -13.40 5.44 -10.88
CA PRO A 116 -13.56 6.83 -11.32
C PRO A 116 -12.46 7.28 -12.28
N VAL A 117 -12.87 7.85 -13.41
CA VAL A 117 -11.99 8.39 -14.45
C VAL A 117 -12.06 9.91 -14.45
N THR A 118 -10.93 10.55 -14.14
CA THR A 118 -10.71 11.97 -14.39
C THR A 118 -10.06 12.16 -15.75
N ALA A 119 -10.64 13.04 -16.57
CA ALA A 119 -10.07 13.49 -17.85
C ALA A 119 -9.71 14.98 -17.75
N LEU A 120 -9.15 15.55 -18.82
CA LEU A 120 -8.96 16.99 -18.92
C LEU A 120 -10.30 17.70 -19.09
N ASP A 121 -10.42 18.88 -18.48
CA ASP A 121 -11.58 19.77 -18.62
C ASP A 121 -11.59 20.45 -19.98
N ALA A 122 -12.77 20.93 -20.40
CA ALA A 122 -12.91 21.65 -21.65
C ALA A 122 -12.00 22.89 -21.67
N GLY A 123 -11.06 22.95 -22.63
CA GLY A 123 -10.11 24.04 -22.80
C GLY A 123 -8.75 23.82 -22.15
N GLU A 124 -8.59 22.82 -21.28
CA GLU A 124 -7.26 22.42 -20.80
C GLU A 124 -6.43 21.81 -21.93
N LYS A 125 -5.13 22.07 -21.91
CA LYS A 125 -4.16 21.48 -22.84
C LYS A 125 -3.54 20.23 -22.24
N ALA A 126 -3.35 19.20 -23.06
CA ALA A 126 -2.63 17.98 -22.70
C ALA A 126 -1.10 18.21 -22.63
N SER A 127 -0.70 19.13 -21.76
CA SER A 127 0.69 19.55 -21.55
C SER A 127 1.33 18.77 -20.39
N LEU A 128 2.67 18.77 -20.34
CA LEU A 128 3.40 18.19 -19.20
C LEU A 128 3.08 18.92 -17.88
N ALA A 129 2.81 20.22 -17.93
CA ALA A 129 2.46 21.02 -16.76
C ALA A 129 1.08 20.61 -16.20
N THR A 130 0.08 20.48 -17.07
CA THR A 130 -1.27 20.00 -16.71
C THR A 130 -1.20 18.60 -16.10
N LEU A 131 -0.45 17.69 -16.74
CA LEU A 131 -0.24 16.34 -16.23
C LEU A 131 0.36 16.36 -14.82
N SER A 132 1.40 17.17 -14.61
CA SER A 132 2.08 17.28 -13.31
C SER A 132 1.15 17.84 -12.22
N ALA A 133 0.33 18.85 -12.57
CA ALA A 133 -0.63 19.45 -11.66
C ALA A 133 -1.69 18.45 -11.21
N LYS A 134 -2.36 17.76 -12.17
CA LYS A 134 -3.38 16.76 -11.83
C LYS A 134 -2.78 15.59 -11.07
N LEU A 135 -1.61 15.06 -11.47
CA LEU A 135 -0.96 13.98 -10.72
C LEU A 135 -0.64 14.34 -9.26
N GLY A 136 -0.46 15.63 -8.94
CA GLY A 136 -0.33 16.13 -7.58
C GLY A 136 -1.54 15.89 -6.67
N GLU A 137 -2.73 15.68 -7.25
CA GLU A 137 -3.98 15.36 -6.54
C GLU A 137 -4.07 13.88 -6.12
N GLY A 138 -3.19 13.03 -6.64
CA GLY A 138 -3.12 11.59 -6.35
C GLY A 138 -4.06 10.72 -7.21
N TYR A 139 -3.46 9.87 -8.03
CA TYR A 139 -4.14 8.89 -8.89
C TYR A 139 -3.38 7.55 -8.87
N ASP A 140 -4.08 6.44 -8.98
CA ASP A 140 -3.50 5.08 -8.96
C ASP A 140 -3.18 4.56 -10.35
N ILE A 141 -3.95 4.98 -11.36
CA ILE A 141 -3.76 4.66 -12.77
C ILE A 141 -3.54 5.95 -13.54
N LEU A 142 -2.48 6.02 -14.34
CA LEU A 142 -2.29 7.04 -15.37
C LEU A 142 -2.41 6.37 -16.74
N TYR A 143 -3.35 6.81 -17.56
CA TYR A 143 -3.41 6.45 -18.97
C TYR A 143 -3.09 7.66 -19.85
N LEU A 144 -1.91 7.63 -20.48
CA LEU A 144 -1.43 8.67 -21.37
C LEU A 144 -1.47 8.18 -22.82
N VAL A 145 -2.25 8.87 -23.65
CA VAL A 145 -2.34 8.64 -25.09
C VAL A 145 -1.71 9.84 -25.81
N CYS A 146 -0.64 9.60 -26.54
CA CYS A 146 0.01 10.63 -27.35
C CYS A 146 0.91 9.99 -28.41
N HIS A 147 1.27 10.74 -29.45
CA HIS A 147 2.33 10.29 -30.34
C HIS A 147 3.69 10.31 -29.63
N GLY A 148 4.59 9.44 -30.08
CA GLY A 148 5.93 9.30 -29.54
C GLY A 148 6.91 8.80 -30.58
N ALA A 149 8.19 9.07 -30.34
CA ALA A 149 9.27 8.61 -31.19
C ALA A 149 10.57 8.51 -30.40
N LEU A 150 11.47 7.63 -30.83
CA LEU A 150 12.85 7.59 -30.37
C LEU A 150 13.71 8.42 -31.34
N ILE A 151 14.08 9.64 -30.95
CA ILE A 151 14.87 10.57 -31.77
C ILE A 151 16.31 10.55 -31.28
N LYS A 152 17.25 10.10 -32.12
CA LYS A 152 18.68 9.94 -31.76
C LYS A 152 18.88 9.13 -30.47
N GLY A 153 18.06 8.10 -30.28
CA GLY A 153 18.10 7.27 -29.08
C GLY A 153 17.44 7.91 -27.86
N GLU A 154 16.82 9.09 -27.93
CA GLU A 154 16.08 9.69 -26.81
C GLU A 154 14.56 9.59 -27.02
N PRO A 155 13.79 9.20 -25.99
CA PRO A 155 12.34 9.11 -26.10
C PRO A 155 11.74 10.52 -26.11
N ARG A 156 10.84 10.78 -27.05
CA ARG A 156 10.11 12.04 -27.22
C ARG A 156 8.62 11.80 -27.20
N LEU A 157 7.88 12.65 -26.49
CA LEU A 157 6.42 12.65 -26.43
C LEU A 157 5.88 13.91 -27.10
N TYR A 158 4.85 13.77 -27.90
CA TYR A 158 4.20 14.85 -28.63
C TYR A 158 2.97 15.27 -27.83
N LEU A 159 3.16 16.24 -26.95
CA LEU A 159 2.13 16.81 -26.08
C LEU A 159 1.64 18.15 -26.65
N GLU A 160 0.77 18.84 -25.93
CA GLU A 160 0.27 20.16 -26.32
C GLU A 160 1.03 21.29 -25.62
N ASN A 161 1.35 22.35 -26.36
CA ASN A 161 1.74 23.65 -25.80
C ASN A 161 0.48 24.50 -25.48
N GLU A 162 0.69 25.74 -25.01
CA GLU A 162 -0.38 26.67 -24.66
C GLU A 162 -1.31 26.99 -25.85
N ASP A 163 -0.77 27.00 -27.07
CA ASP A 163 -1.51 27.23 -28.32
C ASP A 163 -2.25 25.98 -28.83
N GLY A 164 -2.11 24.83 -28.16
CA GLY A 164 -2.65 23.54 -28.63
C GLY A 164 -1.90 22.95 -29.84
N GLN A 165 -0.68 23.40 -30.09
CA GLN A 165 0.25 22.84 -31.07
C GLN A 165 1.22 21.85 -30.39
N VAL A 166 1.96 21.10 -31.22
CA VAL A 166 2.91 20.09 -30.73
C VAL A 166 3.99 20.73 -29.86
N ALA A 167 4.06 20.28 -28.61
CA ALA A 167 5.23 20.37 -27.74
C ALA A 167 5.98 19.03 -27.78
N CYS A 168 7.22 19.03 -28.31
CA CYS A 168 8.08 17.85 -28.34
C CYS A 168 8.85 17.71 -27.01
N VAL A 169 8.27 16.96 -26.08
CA VAL A 169 8.76 16.82 -24.70
C VAL A 169 9.74 15.65 -24.57
N PRO A 170 10.94 15.85 -24.00
CA PRO A 170 11.83 14.74 -23.63
C PRO A 170 11.18 13.81 -22.62
N GLY A 171 11.20 12.50 -22.87
CA GLY A 171 10.63 11.49 -21.98
C GLY A 171 11.23 11.52 -20.57
N LEU A 172 12.51 11.89 -20.44
CA LEU A 172 13.17 12.07 -19.15
C LEU A 172 12.45 13.09 -18.25
N GLN A 173 11.87 14.15 -18.82
CA GLN A 173 11.10 15.11 -18.03
C GLN A 173 9.85 14.46 -17.42
N LEU A 174 9.20 13.52 -18.12
CA LEU A 174 8.09 12.77 -17.55
C LEU A 174 8.55 11.86 -16.40
N VAL A 175 9.70 11.20 -16.56
CA VAL A 175 10.32 10.37 -15.51
C VAL A 175 10.57 11.19 -14.25
N GLU A 176 11.22 12.35 -14.37
CA GLU A 176 11.52 13.26 -13.26
C GLU A 176 10.25 13.72 -12.53
N ARG A 177 9.19 14.06 -13.27
CA ARG A 177 7.91 14.49 -12.69
C ARG A 177 7.25 13.36 -11.90
N LEU A 178 7.18 12.15 -12.47
CA LEU A 178 6.56 11.00 -11.81
C LEU A 178 7.37 10.53 -10.60
N GLN A 179 8.69 10.52 -10.69
CA GLN A 179 9.57 10.14 -9.58
C GLN A 179 9.46 11.10 -8.40
N GLY A 180 9.28 12.40 -8.67
CA GLY A 180 9.13 13.44 -7.66
C GLY A 180 7.79 13.43 -6.89
N LEU A 181 6.81 12.63 -7.32
CA LEU A 181 5.54 12.52 -6.61
C LEU A 181 5.71 11.82 -5.26
N GLN A 182 5.04 12.35 -4.23
CA GLN A 182 4.93 11.66 -2.94
C GLN A 182 4.18 10.33 -3.10
N ARG A 183 3.20 10.29 -4.00
CA ARG A 183 2.40 9.12 -4.35
C ARG A 183 2.35 8.97 -5.87
N PRO A 184 3.32 8.29 -6.49
CA PRO A 184 3.27 8.02 -7.92
C PRO A 184 2.17 7.01 -8.26
N PRO A 185 1.61 7.04 -9.48
CA PRO A 185 0.67 6.02 -9.94
C PRO A 185 1.26 4.61 -9.84
N GLN A 186 0.42 3.64 -9.47
CA GLN A 186 0.82 2.24 -9.40
C GLN A 186 0.90 1.60 -10.79
N LEU A 187 0.06 2.07 -11.72
CA LEU A 187 0.06 1.66 -13.11
C LEU A 187 0.15 2.89 -14.01
N VAL A 188 1.16 2.93 -14.88
CA VAL A 188 1.24 3.88 -15.98
C VAL A 188 1.04 3.13 -17.30
N VAL A 189 0.04 3.52 -18.07
CA VAL A 189 -0.22 3.02 -19.43
C VAL A 189 0.17 4.11 -20.42
N LEU A 190 1.22 3.85 -21.19
CA LEU A 190 1.71 4.71 -22.26
C LEU A 190 1.24 4.13 -23.60
N ALA A 191 0.13 4.64 -24.13
CA ALA A 191 -0.24 4.43 -25.52
C ALA A 191 0.49 5.45 -26.41
N SER A 192 1.81 5.26 -26.50
CA SER A 192 2.70 6.11 -27.29
C SER A 192 3.70 5.26 -28.05
N CYS A 193 3.83 5.51 -29.36
CA CYS A 193 4.72 4.76 -30.24
C CYS A 193 6.17 4.78 -29.71
N GLN A 194 6.82 3.62 -29.78
CA GLN A 194 8.22 3.40 -29.39
C GLN A 194 8.54 3.69 -27.92
N SER A 195 7.53 3.84 -27.05
CA SER A 195 7.72 4.07 -25.62
C SER A 195 8.39 2.89 -24.90
N ALA A 196 8.30 1.66 -25.43
CA ALA A 196 9.06 0.50 -24.96
C ALA A 196 10.35 0.24 -25.76
N GLY A 197 10.63 1.03 -26.81
CA GLY A 197 11.75 0.83 -27.74
C GLY A 197 11.29 0.50 -29.16
N ILE A 198 12.25 0.25 -30.07
CA ILE A 198 11.96 0.02 -31.50
C ILE A 198 11.47 -1.43 -31.76
N GLY A 199 11.92 -2.41 -30.98
CA GLY A 199 11.54 -3.82 -31.15
C GLY A 199 12.17 -4.49 -32.38
N ASP A 200 13.36 -4.04 -32.78
CA ASP A 200 14.18 -4.64 -33.84
C ASP A 200 15.56 -5.04 -33.28
N ALA A 201 15.93 -6.31 -33.46
CA ALA A 201 17.20 -6.88 -33.02
C ALA A 201 18.36 -6.60 -33.99
N ASN A 202 18.06 -6.18 -35.22
CA ASN A 202 19.05 -6.01 -36.30
C ASN A 202 19.61 -4.59 -36.41
N VAL A 203 19.12 -3.63 -35.61
CA VAL A 203 19.69 -2.29 -35.51
C VAL A 203 20.81 -2.34 -34.46
N GLY A 204 22.04 -2.55 -34.95
CA GLY A 204 23.21 -2.87 -34.13
C GLY A 204 23.62 -1.81 -33.11
N GLN A 205 24.32 -2.29 -32.07
CA GLN A 205 25.19 -1.63 -31.07
C GLN A 205 24.72 -0.34 -30.36
N ASP A 206 23.63 0.29 -30.75
CA ASP A 206 23.08 1.41 -30.01
C ASP A 206 22.23 0.90 -28.85
N LYS A 207 22.46 1.50 -27.68
CA LYS A 207 21.95 1.18 -26.33
C LYS A 207 20.42 1.29 -26.17
N GLY A 208 19.64 0.99 -27.20
CA GLY A 208 18.21 1.29 -27.35
C GLY A 208 17.28 0.67 -26.31
N GLY A 209 17.66 -0.47 -25.73
CA GLY A 209 16.85 -1.14 -24.71
C GLY A 209 16.72 -0.38 -23.39
N ARG A 210 17.72 0.44 -23.04
CA ARG A 210 17.71 1.33 -21.85
C ARG A 210 17.20 2.73 -22.13
N THR A 211 17.18 3.14 -23.40
CA THR A 211 16.76 4.49 -23.74
C THR A 211 15.25 4.63 -23.90
N ALA A 212 14.52 3.52 -23.98
CA ALA A 212 13.07 3.56 -24.01
C ALA A 212 12.48 4.08 -22.69
N LEU A 213 11.34 4.77 -22.80
CA LEU A 213 10.67 5.42 -21.69
C LEU A 213 10.08 4.43 -20.67
N GLY A 214 9.51 3.31 -21.13
CA GLY A 214 8.90 2.27 -20.29
C GLY A 214 9.87 1.67 -19.26
N PRO A 215 11.03 1.14 -19.67
CA PRO A 215 12.07 0.69 -18.76
C PRO A 215 12.54 1.78 -17.79
N GLN A 216 12.79 3.00 -18.28
CA GLN A 216 13.24 4.13 -17.43
C GLN A 216 12.23 4.46 -16.33
N LEU A 217 10.94 4.45 -16.64
CA LEU A 217 9.87 4.68 -15.66
C LEU A 217 9.82 3.59 -14.58
N ALA A 218 9.93 2.33 -14.99
CA ALA A 218 9.96 1.20 -14.06
C ALA A 218 11.23 1.20 -13.18
N GLU A 219 12.40 1.50 -13.77
CA GLU A 219 13.67 1.66 -13.02
C GLU A 219 13.61 2.84 -12.04
N ALA A 220 12.93 3.93 -12.41
CA ALA A 220 12.68 5.10 -11.56
C ALA A 220 11.71 4.85 -10.38
N GLY A 221 11.19 3.62 -10.26
CA GLY A 221 10.43 3.17 -9.10
C GLY A 221 8.93 2.96 -9.33
N LEU A 222 8.44 3.22 -10.54
CA LEU A 222 7.03 2.98 -10.86
C LEU A 222 6.71 1.47 -10.81
N PRO A 223 5.62 1.06 -10.13
CA PRO A 223 5.37 -0.36 -9.89
C PRO A 223 5.08 -1.18 -11.15
N ALA A 224 4.32 -0.60 -12.08
CA ALA A 224 3.99 -1.21 -13.36
C ALA A 224 3.86 -0.15 -14.48
N VAL A 225 4.44 -0.47 -15.63
CA VAL A 225 4.40 0.38 -16.84
C VAL A 225 4.04 -0.47 -18.04
N LEU A 226 2.88 -0.21 -18.64
CA LEU A 226 2.50 -0.76 -19.94
C LEU A 226 2.90 0.23 -21.03
N ALA A 227 3.82 -0.14 -21.91
CA ALA A 227 4.35 0.71 -22.98
C ALA A 227 4.25 0.00 -24.34
N MET A 228 4.62 0.67 -25.43
CA MET A 228 4.52 0.14 -26.79
C MET A 228 5.89 0.01 -27.46
N HIS A 229 6.24 -1.19 -27.91
CA HIS A 229 7.32 -1.39 -28.87
C HIS A 229 6.89 -0.89 -30.24
N GLY A 230 7.80 -0.25 -30.98
CA GLY A 230 7.55 0.14 -32.36
C GLY A 230 6.34 1.07 -32.54
N ASN A 231 5.78 1.08 -33.75
CA ASN A 231 4.64 1.91 -34.11
C ASN A 231 3.36 1.06 -34.08
N VAL A 232 2.71 1.00 -32.91
CA VAL A 232 1.44 0.29 -32.75
C VAL A 232 0.33 0.98 -33.55
N THR A 233 -0.51 0.19 -34.20
CA THR A 233 -1.65 0.71 -34.95
C THR A 233 -2.78 1.11 -34.01
N MET A 234 -3.50 2.18 -34.36
CA MET A 234 -4.65 2.64 -33.58
C MET A 234 -5.76 1.57 -33.50
N GLU A 235 -5.91 0.73 -34.52
CA GLU A 235 -6.86 -0.40 -34.49
C GLU A 235 -6.47 -1.45 -33.43
N THR A 236 -5.18 -1.73 -33.26
CA THR A 236 -4.70 -2.62 -32.18
C THR A 236 -4.98 -2.00 -30.82
N VAL A 237 -4.73 -0.70 -30.63
CA VAL A 237 -5.06 0.01 -29.38
C VAL A 237 -6.56 -0.06 -29.08
N LYS A 238 -7.42 0.20 -30.10
CA LYS A 238 -8.88 0.13 -29.99
C LYS A 238 -9.40 -1.24 -29.54
N GLY A 239 -8.76 -2.34 -29.96
CA GLY A 239 -9.10 -3.69 -29.52
C GLY A 239 -8.48 -4.08 -28.18
N PHE A 240 -7.23 -3.67 -27.93
CA PHE A 240 -6.44 -4.06 -26.78
C PHE A 240 -6.92 -3.35 -25.49
N MET A 241 -7.03 -2.02 -25.52
CA MET A 241 -7.23 -1.21 -24.31
C MET A 241 -8.56 -1.49 -23.59
N PRO A 242 -9.72 -1.59 -24.27
CA PRO A 242 -10.97 -1.91 -23.58
C PRO A 242 -10.94 -3.29 -22.92
N THR A 243 -10.28 -4.26 -23.55
CA THR A 243 -10.11 -5.60 -22.96
C THR A 243 -9.16 -5.54 -21.78
N PHE A 244 -8.02 -4.87 -21.91
CA PHE A 244 -7.06 -4.68 -20.82
C PHE A 244 -7.70 -4.06 -19.58
N PHE A 245 -8.38 -2.92 -19.71
CA PHE A 245 -8.97 -2.24 -18.55
C PHE A 245 -10.13 -3.04 -17.93
N ARG A 246 -10.95 -3.72 -18.74
CA ARG A 246 -12.02 -4.60 -18.23
C ARG A 246 -11.47 -5.77 -17.42
N GLU A 247 -10.43 -6.44 -17.94
CA GLU A 247 -9.78 -7.56 -17.25
C GLU A 247 -9.06 -7.11 -15.97
N LEU A 248 -8.38 -5.95 -16.03
CA LEU A 248 -7.73 -5.34 -14.88
C LEU A 248 -8.72 -5.00 -13.77
N ARG A 249 -9.86 -4.39 -14.13
CA ARG A 249 -10.93 -4.08 -13.17
C ARG A 249 -11.51 -5.34 -12.54
N THR A 250 -11.72 -6.39 -13.34
CA THR A 250 -12.40 -7.61 -12.90
C THR A 250 -11.52 -8.47 -11.99
N HIS A 251 -10.23 -8.60 -12.31
CA HIS A 251 -9.35 -9.55 -11.62
C HIS A 251 -8.17 -8.91 -10.87
N GLY A 252 -7.87 -7.63 -11.12
CA GLY A 252 -6.78 -6.90 -10.47
C GLY A 252 -5.37 -7.23 -10.96
N TYR A 253 -5.16 -8.34 -11.66
CA TYR A 253 -3.87 -8.76 -12.20
C TYR A 253 -3.51 -8.03 -13.51
N ILE A 254 -2.48 -7.18 -13.47
CA ILE A 254 -2.03 -6.36 -14.60
C ILE A 254 -1.48 -7.24 -15.73
N ASP A 255 -0.68 -8.25 -15.40
CA ASP A 255 -0.07 -9.15 -16.37
C ASP A 255 -1.06 -10.15 -16.98
N ARG A 256 -2.06 -10.60 -16.22
CA ARG A 256 -3.23 -11.31 -16.78
C ARG A 256 -3.98 -10.43 -17.77
N ALA A 257 -4.27 -9.18 -17.39
CA ALA A 257 -4.99 -8.25 -18.25
C ALA A 257 -4.26 -8.01 -19.58
N VAL A 258 -2.92 -7.89 -19.55
CA VAL A 258 -2.10 -7.78 -20.77
C VAL A 258 -2.17 -9.05 -21.62
N ALA A 259 -2.06 -10.24 -21.02
CA ALA A 259 -2.10 -11.51 -21.76
C ALA A 259 -3.46 -11.72 -22.46
N VAL A 260 -4.57 -11.44 -21.77
CA VAL A 260 -5.93 -11.54 -22.33
C VAL A 260 -6.16 -10.49 -23.42
N ALA A 261 -5.76 -9.24 -23.17
CA ALA A 261 -5.86 -8.16 -24.16
C ALA A 261 -5.04 -8.45 -25.41
N ARG A 262 -3.84 -9.04 -25.26
CA ARG A 262 -3.03 -9.50 -26.39
C ARG A 262 -3.76 -10.61 -27.16
N GLY A 263 -4.38 -11.54 -26.44
CA GLY A 263 -5.24 -12.57 -27.00
C GLY A 263 -6.39 -12.02 -27.84
N ALA A 264 -7.02 -10.91 -27.43
CA ALA A 264 -8.12 -10.29 -28.16
C ALA A 264 -7.69 -9.69 -29.52
N VAL A 265 -6.41 -9.30 -29.66
CA VAL A 265 -5.85 -8.74 -30.89
C VAL A 265 -4.87 -9.67 -31.59
N ARG A 266 -4.87 -10.97 -31.27
CA ARG A 266 -3.84 -11.95 -31.70
C ARG A 266 -3.60 -12.05 -33.21
N GLU A 267 -4.63 -11.79 -34.00
CA GLU A 267 -4.57 -11.85 -35.47
C GLU A 267 -3.87 -10.63 -36.10
N ARG A 268 -3.59 -9.60 -35.29
CA ARG A 268 -2.91 -8.40 -35.75
C ARG A 268 -1.40 -8.56 -35.69
N ALA A 269 -0.72 -8.10 -36.73
CA ALA A 269 0.74 -8.22 -36.89
C ALA A 269 1.53 -7.48 -35.79
N ASP A 270 0.94 -6.45 -35.20
CA ASP A 270 1.48 -5.62 -34.12
C ASP A 270 0.95 -6.00 -32.73
N SER A 271 0.28 -7.16 -32.58
CA SER A 271 -0.24 -7.65 -31.30
C SER A 271 0.84 -7.83 -30.22
N TRP A 272 2.11 -8.02 -30.62
CA TRP A 272 3.25 -8.16 -29.71
C TRP A 272 3.73 -6.82 -29.13
N MET A 273 3.31 -5.68 -29.69
CA MET A 273 3.86 -4.36 -29.36
C MET A 273 3.56 -3.86 -27.95
N PRO A 274 2.40 -4.11 -27.32
CA PRO A 274 2.21 -3.77 -25.91
C PRO A 274 3.19 -4.57 -25.03
N VAL A 275 4.01 -3.90 -24.23
CA VAL A 275 5.04 -4.49 -23.36
C VAL A 275 4.79 -4.06 -21.93
N LEU A 276 4.71 -5.02 -21.02
CA LEU A 276 4.56 -4.78 -19.59
C LEU A 276 5.90 -4.87 -18.87
N PHE A 277 6.32 -3.76 -18.28
CA PHE A 277 7.40 -3.69 -17.30
C PHE A 277 6.79 -3.64 -15.91
N MET A 278 7.30 -4.47 -14.98
CA MET A 278 6.71 -4.58 -13.66
C MET A 278 7.74 -4.93 -12.61
N ARG A 279 7.53 -4.47 -11.37
CA ARG A 279 8.28 -4.91 -10.18
C ARG A 279 7.37 -5.42 -9.05
N LEU A 280 6.07 -5.52 -9.34
CA LEU A 280 5.06 -6.14 -8.49
C LEU A 280 5.12 -7.67 -8.64
N LYS A 281 5.22 -8.39 -7.53
CA LYS A 281 5.32 -9.86 -7.56
C LYS A 281 3.96 -10.47 -7.84
N SER A 282 2.94 -10.15 -7.05
CA SER A 282 1.56 -10.61 -7.30
C SER A 282 1.00 -10.05 -8.60
N GLY A 283 1.59 -8.96 -9.12
CA GLY A 283 1.09 -8.23 -10.28
C GLY A 283 -0.31 -7.67 -10.09
N ARG A 284 -0.79 -7.60 -8.84
CA ARG A 284 -2.06 -6.99 -8.50
C ARG A 284 -1.92 -5.48 -8.40
N LEU A 285 -2.90 -4.78 -8.95
CA LEU A 285 -3.03 -3.32 -8.79
C LEU A 285 -3.70 -2.95 -7.45
N TRP A 286 -4.58 -3.82 -6.96
CA TRP A 286 -5.38 -3.60 -5.76
C TRP A 286 -5.54 -4.90 -4.99
N TYR A 287 -5.83 -4.79 -3.69
CA TYR A 287 -6.19 -5.95 -2.87
C TYR A 287 -7.71 -6.05 -2.77
N THR A 288 -8.24 -7.27 -2.78
CA THR A 288 -9.64 -7.53 -2.43
C THR A 288 -9.75 -7.57 -0.91
N PRO A 289 -10.50 -6.67 -0.26
CA PRO A 289 -10.79 -6.81 1.16
C PRO A 289 -11.57 -8.11 1.37
N GLY A 290 -11.08 -9.00 2.21
CA GLY A 290 -11.71 -10.29 2.48
C GLY A 290 -10.91 -11.10 3.48
N PHE A 291 -11.58 -12.04 4.13
CA PHE A 291 -10.91 -13.04 4.95
C PHE A 291 -10.35 -14.14 4.02
N THR A 292 -9.18 -14.68 4.34
CA THR A 292 -8.39 -15.53 3.43
C THR A 292 -9.14 -16.77 2.91
N ASN A 293 -8.86 -17.13 1.64
CA ASN A 293 -9.25 -18.31 0.84
C ASN A 293 -10.68 -18.33 0.24
N ASP A 294 -10.84 -19.01 -0.91
CA ASP A 294 -12.12 -19.25 -1.62
C ASP A 294 -13.18 -19.99 -0.77
N HIS A 295 -12.81 -20.45 0.42
CA HIS A 295 -13.68 -21.10 1.40
C HIS A 295 -14.18 -20.16 2.52
N GLY A 296 -13.75 -18.88 2.52
CA GLY A 296 -14.03 -17.94 3.60
C GLY A 296 -13.26 -18.25 4.89
N MET A 297 -13.40 -17.39 5.90
CA MET A 297 -12.83 -17.64 7.23
C MET A 297 -13.67 -18.68 7.96
N GLU A 298 -13.14 -19.90 8.10
CA GLU A 298 -13.80 -21.00 8.82
C GLU A 298 -14.22 -20.62 10.25
N LYS A 299 -13.46 -19.73 10.91
CA LYS A 299 -13.74 -19.25 12.27
C LYS A 299 -14.71 -18.05 12.33
N TRP A 300 -15.32 -17.64 11.22
CA TRP A 300 -16.16 -16.43 11.16
C TRP A 300 -17.39 -16.52 12.07
N ASP A 301 -18.11 -17.63 12.04
CA ASP A 301 -19.31 -17.80 12.88
C ASP A 301 -18.96 -17.80 14.37
N ALA A 302 -17.83 -18.43 14.74
CA ALA A 302 -17.31 -18.41 16.10
C ALA A 302 -16.93 -16.99 16.55
N LEU A 303 -16.33 -16.17 15.68
CA LEU A 303 -16.07 -14.76 15.98
C LEU A 303 -17.36 -13.99 16.23
N ILE A 304 -18.34 -14.10 15.32
CA ILE A 304 -19.61 -13.39 15.44
C ILE A 304 -20.35 -13.82 16.71
N GLN A 305 -20.31 -15.11 17.05
CA GLN A 305 -20.83 -15.61 18.32
C GLN A 305 -20.11 -14.94 19.50
N ASN A 306 -18.77 -14.96 19.51
CA ASN A 306 -17.96 -14.38 20.59
C ASN A 306 -18.22 -12.87 20.77
N ILE A 307 -18.43 -12.14 19.67
CA ILE A 307 -18.80 -10.72 19.70
C ILE A 307 -20.19 -10.55 20.32
N ARG A 308 -21.18 -11.35 19.89
CA ARG A 308 -22.56 -11.27 20.39
C ARG A 308 -22.70 -11.67 21.85
N THR A 309 -21.84 -12.55 22.35
CA THR A 309 -21.84 -13.01 23.75
C THR A 309 -20.87 -12.23 24.63
N GLU A 310 -20.31 -11.11 24.15
CA GLU A 310 -19.44 -10.21 24.92
C GLU A 310 -18.12 -10.86 25.44
N ILE A 311 -17.71 -11.97 24.81
CA ILE A 311 -16.49 -12.74 25.13
C ILE A 311 -15.36 -12.48 24.13
N CYS A 312 -15.47 -11.44 23.30
CA CYS A 312 -14.40 -11.01 22.40
C CYS A 312 -13.69 -9.76 22.96
N ILE A 313 -12.35 -9.78 22.97
CA ILE A 313 -11.51 -8.64 23.35
C ILE A 313 -10.86 -8.06 22.10
N PRO A 314 -11.23 -6.84 21.66
CA PRO A 314 -10.49 -6.12 20.65
C PRO A 314 -9.12 -5.69 21.18
N ILE A 315 -8.08 -6.03 20.43
CA ILE A 315 -6.70 -5.60 20.66
C ILE A 315 -6.31 -4.70 19.49
N LEU A 316 -5.97 -3.45 19.79
CA LEU A 316 -5.88 -2.38 18.80
C LEU A 316 -4.44 -1.89 18.61
N GLY A 317 -4.01 -1.88 17.35
CA GLY A 317 -2.71 -1.45 16.88
C GLY A 317 -2.73 -0.11 16.13
N PRO A 318 -1.54 0.50 15.91
CA PRO A 318 -1.42 1.85 15.36
C PRO A 318 -1.90 1.97 13.90
N GLY A 319 -1.94 0.85 13.17
CA GLY A 319 -2.43 0.80 11.78
C GLY A 319 -3.90 1.20 11.65
N LEU A 320 -4.72 1.08 12.71
CA LEU A 320 -6.11 1.54 12.70
C LEU A 320 -6.24 3.05 12.47
N ASN A 321 -5.29 3.82 13.00
CA ASN A 321 -5.32 5.29 13.01
C ASN A 321 -4.34 5.90 11.99
N GLU A 322 -3.61 5.08 11.22
CA GLU A 322 -2.59 5.53 10.26
C GLU A 322 -3.16 6.47 9.19
N SER A 323 -4.38 6.20 8.71
CA SER A 323 -5.03 7.06 7.72
C SER A 323 -5.32 8.46 8.25
N LEU A 324 -5.52 8.62 9.56
CA LEU A 324 -5.76 9.89 10.24
C LEU A 324 -4.43 10.55 10.64
N LEU A 325 -3.61 9.85 11.44
CA LEU A 325 -2.43 10.39 12.12
C LEU A 325 -1.13 10.30 11.29
N GLY A 326 -1.13 9.54 10.20
CA GLY A 326 0.07 9.17 9.46
C GLY A 326 0.74 7.92 10.04
N SER A 327 1.66 7.34 9.27
CA SER A 327 2.31 6.09 9.64
C SER A 327 3.51 6.30 10.56
N TYR A 328 3.75 5.34 11.47
CA TYR A 328 4.97 5.34 12.28
C TYR A 328 6.24 5.29 11.44
N ARG A 329 6.17 4.62 10.28
CA ARG A 329 7.25 4.54 9.28
C ARG A 329 7.58 5.90 8.66
N GLU A 330 6.58 6.68 8.27
CA GLU A 330 6.79 8.05 7.76
C GLU A 330 7.35 8.96 8.85
N ILE A 331 6.86 8.83 10.08
CA ILE A 331 7.40 9.57 11.23
C ILE A 331 8.88 9.22 11.44
N ALA A 332 9.22 7.93 11.45
CA ALA A 332 10.59 7.44 11.57
C ALA A 332 11.50 7.98 10.47
N ARG A 333 11.11 7.88 9.20
CA ARG A 333 11.90 8.40 8.06
C ARG A 333 12.15 9.90 8.17
N ASN A 334 11.15 10.66 8.59
CA ASN A 334 11.28 12.10 8.77
C ASN A 334 12.27 12.43 9.89
N LEU A 335 12.18 11.75 11.02
CA LEU A 335 13.11 11.91 12.14
C LEU A 335 14.53 11.46 11.75
N ALA A 336 14.66 10.31 11.09
CA ALA A 336 15.93 9.78 10.59
C ALA A 336 16.64 10.78 9.67
N ARG A 337 15.91 11.39 8.72
CA ARG A 337 16.47 12.44 7.84
C ARG A 337 16.82 13.71 8.60
N ALA A 338 15.94 14.20 9.46
CA ALA A 338 16.15 15.45 10.19
C ALA A 338 17.37 15.40 11.12
N TYR A 339 17.63 14.24 11.71
CA TYR A 339 18.70 14.05 12.69
C TYR A 339 19.86 13.20 12.17
N ARG A 340 19.91 12.92 10.87
CA ARG A 340 20.99 12.19 10.19
C ARG A 340 21.28 10.83 10.83
N PHE A 341 20.23 10.03 11.02
CA PHE A 341 20.34 8.66 11.52
C PHE A 341 21.32 7.86 10.65
N PRO A 342 22.39 7.28 11.22
CA PRO A 342 23.54 6.80 10.45
C PRO A 342 23.40 5.37 9.92
N MET A 343 22.30 4.68 10.23
CA MET A 343 22.11 3.27 9.83
C MET A 343 21.59 3.14 8.40
N ALA A 344 21.53 1.89 7.93
CA ALA A 344 21.17 1.56 6.56
C ALA A 344 19.75 2.04 6.20
N PRO A 345 19.46 2.34 4.91
CA PRO A 345 18.17 2.89 4.49
C PRO A 345 16.94 2.09 4.96
N GLN A 346 17.05 0.76 5.05
CA GLN A 346 15.98 -0.11 5.53
C GLN A 346 15.67 0.04 7.02
N ASP A 347 16.59 0.58 7.83
CA ASP A 347 16.37 0.84 9.26
C ASP A 347 15.77 2.24 9.50
N GLN A 348 15.76 3.12 8.49
CA GLN A 348 15.29 4.50 8.65
C GLN A 348 13.77 4.61 8.84
N ASP A 349 13.02 3.53 8.62
CA ASP A 349 11.58 3.47 8.86
C ASP A 349 11.16 2.68 10.10
N ASP A 350 12.14 2.18 10.87
CA ASP A 350 11.95 1.53 12.16
C ASP A 350 11.90 2.60 13.27
N LEU A 351 10.68 2.97 13.68
CA LEU A 351 10.46 4.03 14.66
C LEU A 351 11.18 3.77 16.00
N PRO A 352 11.13 2.57 16.59
CA PRO A 352 11.88 2.24 17.81
C PRO A 352 13.38 2.47 17.69
N LYS A 353 14.03 2.00 16.60
CA LYS A 353 15.47 2.22 16.39
C LYS A 353 15.83 3.69 16.22
N VAL A 354 15.06 4.42 15.41
CA VAL A 354 15.27 5.86 15.20
C VAL A 354 15.07 6.63 16.51
N ALA A 355 14.05 6.27 17.28
CA ALA A 355 13.80 6.88 18.59
C ALA A 355 14.91 6.54 19.59
N GLN A 356 15.43 5.32 19.60
CA GLN A 356 16.56 4.92 20.43
C GLN A 356 17.79 5.76 20.11
N TYR A 357 18.14 5.93 18.83
CA TYR A 357 19.23 6.81 18.40
C TYR A 357 19.05 8.25 18.91
N LEU A 358 17.84 8.81 18.79
CA LEU A 358 17.53 10.15 19.30
C LEU A 358 17.64 10.24 20.83
N SER A 359 17.28 9.17 21.55
CA SER A 359 17.36 9.13 23.01
C SER A 359 18.81 9.16 23.52
N VAL A 360 19.72 8.52 22.78
CA VAL A 360 21.15 8.42 23.09
C VAL A 360 21.91 9.66 22.63
N SER A 361 21.66 10.11 21.39
CA SER A 361 22.39 11.23 20.78
C SER A 361 21.96 12.61 21.31
N GLN A 362 20.76 12.71 21.88
CA GLN A 362 20.23 13.95 22.45
C GLN A 362 19.99 13.78 23.96
N GLN A 363 18.81 13.31 24.33
CA GLN A 363 18.44 13.00 25.72
C GLN A 363 17.22 12.07 25.74
N LYS A 364 17.01 11.35 26.85
CA LYS A 364 15.96 10.34 26.97
C LYS A 364 14.55 10.80 26.60
N SER A 365 14.15 12.03 26.97
CA SER A 365 12.81 12.56 26.67
C SER A 365 12.66 13.12 25.26
N PHE A 366 13.76 13.34 24.54
CA PHE A 366 13.77 14.03 23.25
C PHE A 366 12.89 13.36 22.16
N PRO A 367 12.95 12.02 21.95
CA PRO A 367 12.18 11.36 20.91
C PRO A 367 10.67 11.54 21.13
N LYS A 368 10.21 11.42 22.39
CA LYS A 368 8.81 11.55 22.79
C LYS A 368 8.31 12.98 22.52
N THR A 369 9.11 13.99 22.82
CA THR A 369 8.79 15.39 22.48
C THR A 369 8.71 15.62 20.96
N LYS A 370 9.69 15.12 20.20
CA LYS A 370 9.73 15.32 18.74
C LYS A 370 8.63 14.59 17.99
N LEU A 371 8.25 13.40 18.45
CA LEU A 371 7.06 12.70 17.99
C LEU A 371 5.82 13.59 18.12
N GLN A 372 5.57 14.16 19.30
CA GLN A 372 4.40 15.00 19.52
C GLN A 372 4.44 16.30 18.70
N GLU A 373 5.58 16.98 18.61
CA GLU A 373 5.75 18.16 17.74
C GLU A 373 5.44 17.82 16.27
N ARG A 374 5.89 16.65 15.80
CA ARG A 374 5.68 16.21 14.42
C ARG A 374 4.20 15.94 14.14
N LEU A 375 3.54 15.20 15.03
CA LEU A 375 2.10 14.92 14.92
C LEU A 375 1.27 16.21 14.92
N ARG A 376 1.61 17.17 15.79
CA ARG A 376 0.97 18.50 15.76
C ARG A 376 1.10 19.15 14.39
N LYS A 377 2.31 19.20 13.82
CA LYS A 377 2.55 19.82 12.50
C LYS A 377 1.77 19.10 11.39
N GLU A 378 1.74 17.77 11.40
CA GLU A 378 1.02 16.99 10.38
C GLU A 378 -0.50 17.15 10.50
N LEU A 379 -1.07 17.20 11.71
CA LEU A 379 -2.49 17.46 11.90
C LEU A 379 -2.89 18.85 11.37
N HIS A 380 -2.12 19.89 11.67
CA HIS A 380 -2.39 21.23 11.14
C HIS A 380 -2.27 21.30 9.61
N LYS A 381 -1.29 20.57 9.04
CA LYS A 381 -1.10 20.53 7.59
C LYS A 381 -2.25 19.79 6.89
N ARG A 382 -2.65 18.64 7.43
CA ARG A 382 -3.62 17.74 6.82
C ARG A 382 -5.06 18.23 6.98
N TYR A 383 -5.35 18.86 8.11
CA TYR A 383 -6.67 19.37 8.45
C TYR A 383 -6.64 20.90 8.53
N SER A 384 -6.03 21.54 7.54
CA SER A 384 -5.91 23.01 7.47
C SER A 384 -7.25 23.75 7.38
N SER A 385 -8.32 23.04 6.98
CA SER A 385 -9.70 23.54 6.96
C SER A 385 -10.37 23.51 8.33
N LEU A 386 -9.84 22.75 9.30
CA LEU A 386 -10.41 22.67 10.65
C LEU A 386 -9.87 23.81 11.53
N GLN A 387 -10.76 24.39 12.33
CA GLN A 387 -10.39 25.42 13.30
C GLN A 387 -9.85 24.75 14.57
N PHE A 388 -8.53 24.77 14.73
CA PHE A 388 -7.87 24.37 15.97
C PHE A 388 -7.70 25.56 16.91
N SER A 389 -7.87 25.34 18.22
CA SER A 389 -7.54 26.35 19.22
C SER A 389 -6.03 26.63 19.22
N VAL A 390 -5.64 27.90 19.37
CA VAL A 390 -4.23 28.37 19.31
C VAL A 390 -3.33 27.64 20.31
N ASN A 391 -3.87 27.20 21.45
CA ASN A 391 -3.15 26.47 22.51
C ASN A 391 -3.64 25.04 22.70
N ALA A 392 -4.26 24.43 21.67
CA ALA A 392 -4.77 23.06 21.77
C ALA A 392 -3.67 22.06 22.15
N SER A 393 -3.97 21.19 23.11
CA SER A 393 -3.12 20.05 23.43
C SER A 393 -3.09 19.06 22.25
N LEU A 394 -2.08 18.18 22.17
CA LEU A 394 -2.08 17.16 21.11
C LEU A 394 -3.33 16.26 21.17
N PRO A 395 -3.79 15.78 22.35
CA PRO A 395 -5.06 15.08 22.47
C PRO A 395 -6.26 15.89 21.92
N ASP A 396 -6.32 17.20 22.15
CA ASP A 396 -7.41 18.04 21.62
C ASP A 396 -7.39 18.12 20.09
N LEU A 397 -6.20 18.27 19.50
CA LEU A 397 -6.03 18.28 18.04
C LEU A 397 -6.47 16.95 17.44
N ILE A 398 -6.05 15.84 18.05
CA ILE A 398 -6.44 14.48 17.62
C ILE A 398 -7.95 14.29 17.75
N ARG A 399 -8.55 14.74 18.86
CA ARG A 399 -10.00 14.66 19.09
C ARG A 399 -10.77 15.39 17.98
N VAL A 400 -10.40 16.62 17.66
CA VAL A 400 -11.07 17.42 16.62
C VAL A 400 -10.89 16.79 15.22
N ALA A 401 -9.68 16.35 14.89
CA ALA A 401 -9.43 15.66 13.62
C ALA A 401 -10.21 14.34 13.52
N GLY A 402 -10.25 13.57 14.61
CA GLY A 402 -10.99 12.33 14.73
C GLY A 402 -12.50 12.51 14.59
N GLU A 403 -13.08 13.55 15.20
CA GLU A 403 -14.50 13.88 15.05
C GLU A 403 -14.86 14.18 13.59
N SER A 404 -14.06 15.02 12.92
CA SER A 404 -14.22 15.31 11.50
C SER A 404 -14.15 14.04 10.65
N TRP A 405 -13.17 13.17 10.92
CA TRP A 405 -12.96 11.92 10.20
C TRP A 405 -14.10 10.92 10.39
N ARG A 406 -14.62 10.79 11.61
CA ARG A 406 -15.80 9.96 11.91
C ARG A 406 -17.04 10.46 11.20
N LYS A 407 -17.28 11.78 11.18
CA LYS A 407 -18.42 12.39 10.47
C LYS A 407 -18.39 12.12 8.97
N GLU A 408 -17.21 12.17 8.35
CA GLU A 408 -17.04 11.92 6.91
C GLU A 408 -17.31 10.45 6.54
N ARG A 409 -16.87 9.50 7.37
CA ARG A 409 -16.94 8.04 7.09
C ARG A 409 -18.14 7.33 7.69
N GLY A 410 -18.82 7.97 8.65
CA GLY A 410 -20.03 7.45 9.29
C GLY A 410 -19.80 6.10 9.96
N SER A 411 -20.72 5.15 9.71
CA SER A 411 -20.69 3.81 10.30
C SER A 411 -19.53 2.92 9.84
N SER A 412 -18.76 3.34 8.83
CA SER A 412 -17.62 2.58 8.31
C SER A 412 -16.28 2.98 8.96
N GLU A 413 -16.27 4.00 9.82
CA GLU A 413 -15.04 4.41 10.52
C GLU A 413 -14.64 3.37 11.59
N PRO A 414 -13.36 2.98 11.69
CA PRO A 414 -12.95 1.88 12.56
C PRO A 414 -13.31 2.03 14.03
N ASN A 415 -13.10 3.22 14.63
CA ASN A 415 -13.43 3.47 16.03
C ASN A 415 -14.95 3.51 16.25
N THR A 416 -15.73 4.00 15.28
CA THR A 416 -17.21 3.92 15.30
C THR A 416 -17.69 2.47 15.26
N VAL A 417 -17.09 1.62 14.41
CA VAL A 417 -17.41 0.18 14.37
C VAL A 417 -17.08 -0.48 15.70
N LEU A 418 -15.89 -0.22 16.25
CA LEU A 418 -15.46 -0.76 17.55
C LEU A 418 -16.32 -0.26 18.70
N ALA A 419 -16.79 0.98 18.67
CA ALA A 419 -17.68 1.52 19.69
C ALA A 419 -19.07 0.86 19.69
N ASN A 420 -19.53 0.42 18.52
CA ASN A 420 -20.77 -0.35 18.37
C ASN A 420 -20.61 -1.85 18.64
N MET A 421 -19.36 -2.33 18.74
CA MET A 421 -19.07 -3.64 19.29
C MET A 421 -19.34 -3.57 20.80
N ASP A 422 -20.27 -4.34 21.35
CA ASP A 422 -20.62 -4.30 22.79
C ASP A 422 -19.57 -5.00 23.67
N ALA A 423 -18.29 -4.79 23.36
CA ALA A 423 -17.19 -5.35 24.12
C ALA A 423 -17.02 -4.60 25.46
N PRO A 424 -16.94 -5.32 26.60
CA PRO A 424 -16.72 -4.69 27.90
C PRO A 424 -15.26 -4.28 28.13
N ILE A 425 -14.31 -4.85 27.38
CA ILE A 425 -12.88 -4.62 27.53
C ILE A 425 -12.26 -4.44 26.14
N TYR A 426 -11.52 -3.34 25.98
CA TYR A 426 -10.66 -3.06 24.83
C TYR A 426 -9.22 -2.93 25.32
N ILE A 427 -8.28 -3.48 24.56
CA ILE A 427 -6.85 -3.32 24.80
C ILE A 427 -6.26 -2.55 23.63
N THR A 428 -5.43 -1.56 23.91
CA THR A 428 -4.84 -0.72 22.87
C THR A 428 -3.35 -0.48 23.11
N THR A 429 -2.60 -0.53 22.01
CA THR A 429 -1.21 -0.06 21.94
C THR A 429 -1.12 1.38 21.41
N ASN A 430 -2.26 1.98 21.06
CA ASN A 430 -2.31 3.33 20.53
C ASN A 430 -2.20 4.36 21.67
N TRP A 431 -1.49 5.44 21.39
CA TRP A 431 -1.23 6.51 22.36
C TRP A 431 -2.32 7.59 22.40
N ASP A 432 -3.27 7.55 21.46
CA ASP A 432 -4.42 8.46 21.35
C ASP A 432 -5.65 7.98 22.12
N ASN A 433 -6.69 8.83 22.17
CA ASN A 433 -7.97 8.60 22.84
C ASN A 433 -9.15 8.43 21.86
N LEU A 434 -8.90 8.10 20.59
CA LEU A 434 -9.93 8.13 19.54
C LEU A 434 -11.07 7.12 19.77
N LEU A 435 -10.75 5.95 20.30
CA LEU A 435 -11.75 4.94 20.67
C LEU A 435 -12.65 5.45 21.80
N GLU A 436 -12.08 6.06 22.83
CA GLU A 436 -12.84 6.58 23.96
C GLU A 436 -13.81 7.68 23.52
N GLU A 437 -13.40 8.54 22.58
CA GLU A 437 -14.31 9.54 21.99
C GLU A 437 -15.46 8.87 21.22
N ALA A 438 -15.18 7.84 20.41
CA ALA A 438 -16.21 7.11 19.68
C ALA A 438 -17.19 6.35 20.61
N LEU A 439 -16.67 5.79 21.72
CA LEU A 439 -17.49 5.14 22.76
C LEU A 439 -18.43 6.16 23.44
N ARG A 440 -17.94 7.35 23.78
CA ARG A 440 -18.78 8.42 24.35
C ARG A 440 -19.82 8.93 23.37
N GLU A 441 -19.47 9.09 22.10
CA GLU A 441 -20.42 9.42 21.02
C GLU A 441 -21.52 8.35 20.87
N SER A 442 -21.19 7.10 21.16
CA SER A 442 -22.12 5.95 21.20
C SER A 442 -22.85 5.81 22.54
N LYS A 443 -22.82 6.85 23.40
CA LYS A 443 -23.47 6.92 24.72
C LYS A 443 -22.96 5.90 25.76
N LYS A 444 -21.71 5.47 25.63
CA LYS A 444 -21.01 4.63 26.61
C LYS A 444 -20.15 5.50 27.54
N GLU A 445 -19.81 4.97 28.72
CA GLU A 445 -18.97 5.64 29.72
C GLU A 445 -17.62 4.91 29.89
N PRO A 446 -16.68 5.06 28.93
CA PRO A 446 -15.42 4.32 28.97
C PRO A 446 -14.52 4.76 30.14
N GLN A 447 -13.92 3.77 30.82
CA GLN A 447 -12.83 3.99 31.77
C GLN A 447 -11.49 3.70 31.10
N SER A 448 -10.63 4.72 31.02
CA SER A 448 -9.29 4.56 30.46
C SER A 448 -8.30 4.20 31.57
N VAL A 449 -7.65 3.05 31.40
CA VAL A 449 -6.71 2.48 32.37
C VAL A 449 -5.35 2.32 31.69
N LEU A 450 -4.27 2.64 32.40
CA LEU A 450 -2.92 2.74 31.85
C LEU A 450 -2.00 1.72 32.53
N CYS A 451 -1.26 0.92 31.75
CA CYS A 451 -0.30 -0.05 32.29
C CYS A 451 0.90 0.65 32.97
N PRO A 452 1.12 0.56 34.30
CA PRO A 452 2.12 1.35 35.02
C PRO A 452 3.56 0.80 34.89
N TRP A 453 3.98 0.40 33.69
CA TRP A 453 5.26 -0.29 33.45
C TRP A 453 6.51 0.55 33.80
N TRP A 454 6.40 1.89 33.75
CA TRP A 454 7.51 2.82 34.05
C TRP A 454 7.54 3.28 35.52
N VAL A 455 6.53 2.91 36.33
CA VAL A 455 6.38 3.34 37.73
C VAL A 455 7.11 2.34 38.63
N ARG A 456 8.00 2.85 39.50
CA ARG A 456 8.68 2.02 40.52
C ARG A 456 7.68 1.61 41.62
N ASP A 457 7.87 0.44 42.21
CA ASP A 457 6.91 -0.21 43.12
C ASP A 457 6.40 0.69 44.28
N GLU A 458 7.20 1.65 44.74
CA GLU A 458 6.87 2.55 45.85
C GLU A 458 5.78 3.61 45.52
N ASP A 459 5.46 3.85 44.24
CA ASP A 459 4.49 4.87 43.78
C ASP A 459 3.18 4.28 43.18
N LYS A 460 3.03 2.95 43.16
CA LYS A 460 1.89 2.28 42.48
C LYS A 460 0.53 2.49 43.16
N ASN A 461 0.52 2.83 44.45
CA ASN A 461 -0.70 2.94 45.28
C ASN A 461 -1.45 4.29 45.17
N ARG A 462 -1.21 5.12 44.15
CA ARG A 462 -1.59 6.55 44.20
C ARG A 462 -2.44 7.10 43.06
N SER A 463 -2.88 6.31 42.07
CA SER A 463 -3.67 6.88 40.98
C SER A 463 -4.72 5.94 40.38
N SER A 464 -5.95 6.44 40.27
CA SER A 464 -7.10 5.79 39.60
C SER A 464 -6.89 5.56 38.11
N ILE A 465 -5.82 6.12 37.53
CA ILE A 465 -5.45 5.91 36.13
C ILE A 465 -4.81 4.53 35.88
N PHE A 466 -4.32 3.84 36.92
CA PHE A 466 -3.60 2.55 36.78
C PHE A 466 -4.48 1.35 37.10
N PHE A 467 -5.44 1.52 38.00
CA PHE A 467 -6.36 0.49 38.43
C PHE A 467 -7.76 1.07 38.47
N PRO A 468 -8.76 0.39 37.88
CA PRO A 468 -10.14 0.78 38.08
C PRO A 468 -10.51 0.63 39.58
N PRO A 469 -11.55 1.32 40.07
CA PRO A 469 -12.07 1.13 41.42
C PRO A 469 -12.32 -0.37 41.72
N SER A 470 -12.12 -0.79 42.97
CA SER A 470 -12.25 -2.22 43.34
C SER A 470 -13.64 -2.81 43.13
N ASP A 471 -14.66 -1.95 43.07
CA ASP A 471 -16.07 -2.26 42.80
C ASP A 471 -16.46 -2.10 41.32
N TYR A 472 -15.50 -1.75 40.45
CA TYR A 472 -15.74 -1.54 39.04
C TYR A 472 -15.71 -2.85 38.26
N TYR A 473 -16.83 -3.18 37.61
CA TYR A 473 -16.94 -4.31 36.69
C TYR A 473 -17.16 -3.80 35.25
N PRO A 474 -16.28 -4.16 34.30
CA PRO A 474 -16.43 -3.75 32.91
C PRO A 474 -17.72 -4.31 32.31
N SER A 475 -18.44 -3.48 31.57
CA SER A 475 -19.68 -3.84 30.88
C SER A 475 -19.75 -3.12 29.53
N ARG A 476 -20.68 -3.51 28.65
CA ARG A 476 -20.89 -2.82 27.37
C ARG A 476 -21.18 -1.32 27.52
N ASP A 477 -21.86 -0.92 28.60
CA ASP A 477 -22.24 0.48 28.87
C ASP A 477 -21.11 1.25 29.56
N LYS A 478 -20.27 0.53 30.34
CA LYS A 478 -19.08 1.05 31.03
C LYS A 478 -17.86 0.21 30.66
N PRO A 479 -17.33 0.35 29.44
CA PRO A 479 -16.20 -0.47 29.00
C PRO A 479 -14.88 0.03 29.57
N ILE A 480 -13.90 -0.87 29.72
CA ILE A 480 -12.51 -0.46 29.97
C ILE A 480 -11.77 -0.33 28.63
N VAL A 481 -10.99 0.75 28.49
CA VAL A 481 -9.97 0.89 27.46
C VAL A 481 -8.61 0.86 28.14
N TYR A 482 -7.89 -0.25 27.97
CA TYR A 482 -6.59 -0.48 28.60
C TYR A 482 -5.43 -0.16 27.67
N HIS A 483 -4.66 0.88 28.00
CA HIS A 483 -3.50 1.32 27.24
C HIS A 483 -2.23 0.64 27.74
N LEU A 484 -1.69 -0.26 26.92
CA LEU A 484 -0.46 -0.98 27.24
C LEU A 484 0.77 -0.11 27.05
N PHE A 485 0.83 0.66 25.96
CA PHE A 485 2.04 1.37 25.54
C PHE A 485 2.02 2.87 25.83
N GLY A 486 1.15 3.29 26.74
CA GLY A 486 1.11 4.68 27.19
C GLY A 486 0.06 5.53 26.49
N ARG A 487 0.03 6.82 26.84
CA ARG A 487 -0.84 7.85 26.27
C ARG A 487 -0.09 9.17 26.02
N TYR A 488 -0.51 9.95 25.02
CA TYR A 488 0.13 11.22 24.67
C TYR A 488 0.09 12.28 25.79
N ASP A 489 -0.96 12.27 26.61
CA ASP A 489 -1.10 13.16 27.77
C ASP A 489 -0.26 12.71 28.98
N GLN A 490 0.30 11.51 28.93
CA GLN A 490 1.26 10.97 29.89
C GLN A 490 2.57 10.58 29.19
N PRO A 491 3.40 11.53 28.72
CA PRO A 491 4.55 11.22 27.86
C PRO A 491 5.56 10.22 28.44
N ARG A 492 5.69 10.15 29.77
CA ARG A 492 6.57 9.17 30.44
C ARG A 492 6.11 7.72 30.26
N SER A 493 4.83 7.51 30.01
CA SER A 493 4.22 6.19 29.82
C SER A 493 4.44 5.57 28.44
N LEU A 494 4.88 6.38 27.46
CA LEU A 494 5.00 5.95 26.08
C LEU A 494 6.09 4.90 25.92
N VAL A 495 5.75 3.74 25.35
CA VAL A 495 6.72 2.73 24.90
C VAL A 495 7.15 3.08 23.47
N LEU A 496 8.28 3.78 23.31
CA LEU A 496 8.70 4.33 22.03
C LEU A 496 10.08 3.84 21.58
N THR A 497 11.08 3.82 22.46
CA THR A 497 12.45 3.42 22.12
C THR A 497 12.65 1.91 22.30
N GLU A 498 13.70 1.33 21.70
CA GLU A 498 14.06 -0.09 21.93
C GLU A 498 14.18 -0.40 23.43
N ASP A 499 14.84 0.48 24.20
CA ASP A 499 14.94 0.35 25.65
C ASP A 499 13.55 0.38 26.33
N ASP A 500 12.63 1.25 25.92
CA ASP A 500 11.27 1.27 26.47
C ASP A 500 10.55 -0.09 26.24
N TYR A 501 10.71 -0.70 25.05
CA TYR A 501 10.10 -2.01 24.76
C TYR A 501 10.71 -3.12 25.61
N PHE A 502 12.03 -3.14 25.78
CA PHE A 502 12.71 -4.10 26.64
C PHE A 502 12.28 -3.93 28.11
N ASP A 503 12.28 -2.71 28.62
CA ASP A 503 11.86 -2.39 29.99
C ASP A 503 10.40 -2.78 30.23
N PHE A 504 9.51 -2.52 29.26
CA PHE A 504 8.11 -2.96 29.32
C PHE A 504 8.01 -4.49 29.39
N LEU A 505 8.71 -5.23 28.52
CA LEU A 505 8.64 -6.69 28.48
C LEU A 505 9.22 -7.30 29.77
N ILE A 506 10.34 -6.77 30.26
CA ILE A 506 10.96 -7.19 31.53
C ILE A 506 10.01 -6.88 32.70
N GLY A 507 9.38 -5.70 32.72
CA GLY A 507 8.46 -5.29 33.76
C GLY A 507 7.23 -6.20 33.83
N THR A 508 6.56 -6.40 32.70
CA THR A 508 5.32 -7.21 32.61
C THR A 508 5.54 -8.70 32.87
N THR A 509 6.73 -9.23 32.54
CA THR A 509 7.07 -10.63 32.85
C THR A 509 7.49 -10.85 34.30
N LYS A 510 8.16 -9.87 34.93
CA LYS A 510 8.59 -9.97 36.35
C LYS A 510 7.49 -9.62 37.34
N ASN A 511 6.60 -8.68 37.01
CA ASN A 511 5.56 -8.19 37.91
C ASN A 511 4.19 -8.31 37.24
N ARG A 512 3.51 -9.42 37.53
CA ARG A 512 2.19 -9.74 36.96
C ARG A 512 1.06 -8.84 37.45
N ASP A 513 1.28 -8.09 38.53
CA ASP A 513 0.30 -7.14 39.08
C ASP A 513 0.29 -5.80 38.33
N LEU A 514 1.16 -5.62 37.32
CA LEU A 514 1.07 -4.50 36.38
C LEU A 514 -0.19 -4.55 35.51
N ILE A 515 -0.72 -5.75 35.27
CA ILE A 515 -1.98 -5.94 34.56
C ILE A 515 -3.09 -6.18 35.59
N PRO A 516 -4.14 -5.33 35.63
CA PRO A 516 -5.27 -5.52 36.54
C PRO A 516 -5.88 -6.94 36.44
N PRO A 517 -6.28 -7.56 37.57
CA PRO A 517 -6.82 -8.92 37.58
C PRO A 517 -7.94 -9.16 36.57
N VAL A 518 -8.88 -8.21 36.48
CA VAL A 518 -10.02 -8.29 35.54
C VAL A 518 -9.58 -8.37 34.06
N ILE A 519 -8.45 -7.78 33.71
CA ILE A 519 -7.90 -7.82 32.35
C ILE A 519 -7.14 -9.11 32.12
N ARG A 520 -6.36 -9.55 33.11
CA ARG A 520 -5.60 -10.80 33.05
C ARG A 520 -6.52 -12.03 32.93
N GLU A 521 -7.61 -12.06 33.71
CA GLU A 521 -8.64 -13.09 33.62
C GLU A 521 -9.31 -13.08 32.24
N ALA A 522 -9.69 -11.90 31.74
CA ALA A 522 -10.28 -11.78 30.42
C ALA A 522 -9.33 -12.27 29.31
N LEU A 523 -8.03 -11.95 29.38
CA LEU A 523 -7.03 -12.41 28.41
C LEU A 523 -6.83 -13.94 28.38
N ALA A 524 -7.21 -14.66 29.44
CA ALA A 524 -7.04 -16.10 29.56
C ALA A 524 -8.29 -16.91 29.18
N ASP A 525 -9.46 -16.28 29.08
CA ASP A 525 -10.77 -16.96 28.94
C ASP A 525 -11.68 -16.30 27.89
N ARG A 526 -11.10 -15.62 26.89
CA ARG A 526 -11.86 -14.90 25.85
C ARG A 526 -11.19 -14.96 24.47
N GLY A 527 -12.01 -14.84 23.43
CA GLY A 527 -11.52 -14.68 22.06
C GLY A 527 -10.80 -13.34 21.87
N LEU A 528 -9.67 -13.35 21.17
CA LEU A 528 -8.86 -12.15 20.93
C LEU A 528 -9.00 -11.71 19.47
N LEU A 529 -9.28 -10.42 19.25
CA LEU A 529 -9.39 -9.82 17.93
C LEU A 529 -8.30 -8.76 17.73
N PHE A 530 -7.21 -9.11 17.05
CA PHE A 530 -6.10 -8.20 16.75
C PHE A 530 -6.39 -7.39 15.49
N LEU A 531 -6.34 -6.05 15.59
CA LEU A 531 -6.63 -5.12 14.51
C LEU A 531 -5.56 -4.04 14.39
N GLY A 532 -5.12 -3.72 13.17
CA GLY A 532 -4.18 -2.61 12.94
C GLY A 532 -2.74 -2.88 13.35
N PHE A 533 -2.33 -4.15 13.40
CA PHE A 533 -0.95 -4.54 13.65
C PHE A 533 -0.25 -4.98 12.37
N GLU A 534 1.01 -4.58 12.22
CA GLU A 534 1.94 -5.20 11.28
C GLU A 534 2.72 -6.29 12.04
N MET A 535 2.79 -7.52 11.52
CA MET A 535 3.42 -8.65 12.27
C MET A 535 4.92 -8.50 12.51
N GLU A 536 5.58 -7.68 11.69
CA GLU A 536 7.01 -7.40 11.83
C GLU A 536 7.29 -6.34 12.91
N ASP A 537 6.27 -5.57 13.31
CA ASP A 537 6.44 -4.47 14.25
C ASP A 537 6.68 -4.93 15.69
N TRP A 538 7.52 -4.16 16.39
CA TRP A 538 7.76 -4.29 17.81
C TRP A 538 6.47 -4.30 18.63
N ASN A 539 5.50 -3.46 18.25
CA ASN A 539 4.22 -3.37 18.95
C ASN A 539 3.52 -4.72 19.06
N PHE A 540 3.38 -5.43 17.94
CA PHE A 540 2.72 -6.73 17.87
C PHE A 540 3.54 -7.82 18.56
N ARG A 541 4.85 -7.87 18.30
CA ARG A 541 5.72 -8.92 18.86
C ARG A 541 5.79 -8.84 20.38
N VAL A 542 5.87 -7.64 20.94
CA VAL A 542 5.96 -7.43 22.40
C VAL A 542 4.62 -7.70 23.08
N ILE A 543 3.49 -7.23 22.53
CA ILE A 543 2.17 -7.53 23.11
C ILE A 543 1.86 -9.03 23.04
N TYR A 544 2.10 -9.67 21.89
CA TYR A 544 1.88 -11.11 21.72
C TYR A 544 2.72 -11.92 22.71
N ARG A 545 4.02 -11.60 22.84
CA ARG A 545 4.89 -12.25 23.83
C ARG A 545 4.43 -11.99 25.27
N SER A 546 3.99 -10.78 25.59
CA SER A 546 3.47 -10.42 26.91
C SER A 546 2.22 -11.23 27.26
N ILE A 547 1.25 -11.34 26.34
CA ILE A 547 0.02 -12.14 26.50
C ILE A 547 0.36 -13.64 26.63
N MET A 548 1.17 -14.19 25.73
CA MET A 548 1.55 -15.62 25.75
C MET A 548 2.36 -16.04 26.98
N SER A 549 3.03 -15.08 27.64
CA SER A 549 3.79 -15.34 28.87
C SER A 549 2.95 -15.37 30.16
N GLN A 550 1.64 -15.07 30.07
CA GLN A 550 0.72 -15.17 31.21
C GLN A 550 0.37 -16.65 31.50
N GLU A 551 0.21 -17.01 32.78
CA GLU A 551 -0.29 -18.34 33.18
C GLU A 551 -1.76 -18.50 32.77
N GLY A 552 -2.12 -19.68 32.23
CA GLY A 552 -3.46 -19.94 31.68
C GLY A 552 -3.49 -20.08 30.15
N SER A 553 -2.36 -19.91 29.45
CA SER A 553 -2.27 -20.05 27.98
C SER A 553 -2.70 -21.41 27.40
N ARG A 554 -2.93 -22.43 28.24
CA ARG A 554 -3.56 -23.70 27.84
C ARG A 554 -5.09 -23.63 27.70
N LEU A 555 -5.76 -22.65 28.32
CA LEU A 555 -7.21 -22.39 28.16
C LEU A 555 -7.51 -21.57 26.89
N ASN A 556 -6.49 -21.00 26.26
CA ASN A 556 -6.62 -20.28 24.97
C ASN A 556 -6.89 -21.22 23.78
N GLU A 557 -6.79 -22.55 23.94
CA GLU A 557 -7.12 -23.50 22.87
C GLU A 557 -8.64 -23.56 22.58
N ASP A 558 -9.48 -23.19 23.55
CA ASP A 558 -10.94 -23.27 23.46
C ASP A 558 -11.60 -22.10 22.71
N TYR A 559 -10.85 -21.02 22.43
CA TYR A 559 -11.38 -19.80 21.81
C TYR A 559 -10.76 -19.48 20.45
N ALA A 560 -11.57 -18.95 19.54
CA ALA A 560 -11.09 -18.43 18.26
C ALA A 560 -10.34 -17.10 18.46
N HIS A 561 -9.01 -17.12 18.28
CA HIS A 561 -8.20 -15.91 18.14
C HIS A 561 -8.07 -15.53 16.66
N ILE A 562 -8.32 -14.27 16.34
CA ILE A 562 -8.34 -13.75 14.97
C ILE A 562 -7.49 -12.49 14.89
N ALA A 563 -6.61 -12.44 13.90
CA ALA A 563 -5.89 -11.23 13.53
C ALA A 563 -6.30 -10.81 12.12
N ALA A 564 -6.77 -9.57 11.97
CA ALA A 564 -7.04 -8.98 10.67
C ALA A 564 -5.79 -8.22 10.20
N GLN A 565 -5.33 -8.52 8.99
CA GLN A 565 -4.10 -7.95 8.46
C GLN A 565 -4.20 -7.53 7.01
N ILE A 566 -3.48 -6.45 6.70
CA ILE A 566 -3.21 -6.06 5.33
C ILE A 566 -2.06 -6.94 4.83
N ASN A 567 -2.20 -7.49 3.62
CA ASN A 567 -1.18 -8.36 3.04
C ASN A 567 0.20 -7.67 3.04
N PRO A 568 1.29 -8.44 3.28
CA PRO A 568 2.67 -7.99 3.15
C PRO A 568 2.93 -7.05 1.96
N GLU A 569 3.53 -5.88 2.22
CA GLU A 569 3.84 -4.89 1.18
C GLU A 569 4.80 -5.45 0.12
N GLU A 570 4.42 -5.32 -1.16
CA GLU A 570 5.28 -5.73 -2.26
C GLU A 570 6.52 -4.83 -2.38
N GLY A 571 7.69 -5.46 -2.45
CA GLY A 571 8.99 -4.79 -2.54
C GLY A 571 9.88 -4.95 -1.29
N ARG A 572 9.29 -5.25 -0.11
CA ARG A 572 10.06 -5.53 1.13
C ARG A 572 10.20 -7.04 1.39
N ILE A 573 9.17 -7.81 1.08
CA ILE A 573 9.14 -9.26 1.32
C ILE A 573 9.47 -10.04 0.03
N LEU A 574 10.42 -10.97 0.16
CA LEU A 574 10.91 -11.76 -0.98
C LEU A 574 9.84 -12.70 -1.53
N GLU A 575 9.04 -13.32 -0.66
CA GLU A 575 7.95 -14.24 -1.02
C GLU A 575 6.72 -13.94 -0.14
N PRO A 576 5.81 -13.04 -0.55
CA PRO A 576 4.67 -12.61 0.27
C PRO A 576 3.77 -13.76 0.75
N GLU A 577 3.49 -14.74 -0.11
CA GLU A 577 2.68 -15.91 0.26
C GLU A 577 3.39 -16.82 1.26
N ARG A 578 4.70 -17.02 1.10
CA ARG A 578 5.47 -17.84 2.04
C ARG A 578 5.70 -17.12 3.36
N ALA A 579 5.86 -15.80 3.33
CA ALA A 579 5.87 -14.98 4.53
C ALA A 579 4.53 -15.04 5.25
N ARG A 580 3.40 -14.96 4.53
CA ARG A 580 2.06 -15.16 5.09
C ARG A 580 1.95 -16.52 5.77
N HIS A 581 2.33 -17.61 5.10
CA HIS A 581 2.27 -18.95 5.70
C HIS A 581 3.20 -19.12 6.91
N TYR A 582 4.45 -18.63 6.83
CA TYR A 582 5.38 -18.61 7.97
C TYR A 582 4.78 -17.88 9.17
N LEU A 583 4.10 -16.77 8.93
CA LEU A 583 3.49 -15.98 9.99
C LEU A 583 2.19 -16.63 10.52
N GLU A 584 1.40 -17.29 9.67
CA GLU A 584 0.25 -18.12 10.08
C GLU A 584 0.68 -19.30 10.96
N GLU A 585 1.88 -19.86 10.76
CA GLU A 585 2.43 -20.93 11.63
C GLU A 585 3.11 -20.41 12.89
N TYR A 586 3.74 -19.23 12.83
CA TYR A 586 4.52 -18.66 13.93
C TYR A 586 3.65 -18.07 15.04
N PHE A 587 2.41 -17.67 14.74
CA PHE A 587 1.48 -16.99 15.65
C PHE A 587 0.20 -17.79 15.87
#